data_AF-A0A6L7GGB6-F1
#
_entry.id   AF-A0A6L7GGB6-F1
#
_cell.length_a   1.000
_cell.length_b   1.000
_cell.length_c   1.000
_cell.angle_alpha   90.00
_cell.angle_beta   90.00
_cell.angle_gamma   90.00
#
_symmetry.space_group_name_H-M   'P 1'
#
loop_
_entity.id
_entity.type
_entity.pdbx_description
1 polymer ?
#
loop_
_entity_poly.entity_id
_entity_poly.type
_entity_poly.pdbx_seq_one_letter_code
_entity_poly.pdbx_strand_id
1 'polypeptide(L)'
;MVLGILFLAVVVALFSIAFSFILAVARPAMSLRRRVLAASLGAGIIPSIPAFFAIGYDVVGPAERMVALSATGVFALLMAGLVGFPVAYVFSSRAGRGRASVADRGKLAE
;
A
#
# COMPACT_ATOMS: atom_id res chain seq x y z
N MET A 1 3.26 20.40 10.81
CA MET A 1 2.68 19.89 9.54
C MET A 1 3.62 18.96 8.79
N VAL A 2 4.86 19.35 8.50
CA VAL A 2 5.84 18.51 7.76
C VAL A 2 6.11 17.15 8.43
N LEU A 3 6.31 17.12 9.76
CA LEU A 3 6.52 15.88 10.52
C LEU A 3 5.35 14.89 10.40
N GLY A 4 4.11 15.38 10.35
CA GLY A 4 2.93 14.52 10.21
C GLY A 4 2.83 13.87 8.82
N ILE A 5 3.17 14.63 7.78
CA ILE A 5 3.21 14.11 6.39
C ILE A 5 4.31 13.05 6.26
N LEU A 6 5.50 13.30 6.83
CA LEU A 6 6.61 12.34 6.85
C LEU A 6 6.23 11.06 7.60
N PHE A 7 5.63 11.19 8.80
CA PHE A 7 5.18 10.04 9.58
C PHE A 7 4.18 9.19 8.78
N LEU A 8 3.19 9.83 8.17
CA LEU A 8 2.19 9.14 7.36
C LEU A 8 2.84 8.45 6.14
N ALA A 9 3.77 9.10 5.46
CA ALA A 9 4.50 8.49 4.34
C ALA A 9 5.27 7.24 4.77
N VAL A 10 5.92 7.27 5.95
CA VAL A 10 6.61 6.10 6.52
C VAL A 10 5.61 4.98 6.82
N VAL A 11 4.46 5.29 7.43
CA VAL A 11 3.42 4.29 7.71
C VAL A 11 2.91 3.65 6.42
N VAL A 12 2.59 4.44 5.40
CA VAL A 12 2.13 3.93 4.09
C VAL A 12 3.20 3.08 3.42
N ALA A 13 4.47 3.46 3.51
CA ALA A 13 5.58 2.67 2.97
C ALA A 13 5.69 1.30 3.67
N LEU A 14 5.63 1.27 5.01
CA LEU A 14 5.68 0.03 5.79
C LEU A 14 4.49 -0.89 5.45
N PHE A 15 3.28 -0.35 5.38
CA PHE A 15 2.10 -1.11 4.97
C PHE A 15 2.24 -1.65 3.54
N SER A 16 2.80 -0.87 2.61
CA SER A 16 3.01 -1.30 1.22
C SER A 16 3.97 -2.48 1.13
N ILE A 17 5.03 -2.48 1.96
CA ILE A 17 5.98 -3.59 2.07
C ILE A 17 5.27 -4.83 2.66
N ALA A 18 4.56 -4.67 3.77
CA ALA A 18 3.85 -5.76 4.43
C ALA A 18 2.81 -6.40 3.49
N PHE A 19 2.01 -5.60 2.79
CA PHE A 19 1.02 -6.12 1.83
C PHE A 19 1.68 -6.78 0.62
N SER A 20 2.76 -6.21 0.10
CA SER A 20 3.51 -6.83 -0.99
C SER A 20 4.07 -8.20 -0.59
N PHE A 21 4.56 -8.32 0.65
CA PHE A 21 5.03 -9.59 1.21
C PHE A 21 3.89 -10.60 1.37
N ILE A 22 2.78 -10.20 2.00
CA ILE A 22 1.59 -11.05 2.17
C ILE A 22 1.09 -11.54 0.81
N LEU A 23 0.97 -10.67 -0.19
CA LEU A 23 0.52 -11.05 -1.54
C LEU A 23 1.53 -11.95 -2.26
N ALA A 24 2.83 -11.78 -1.99
CA ALA A 24 3.88 -12.63 -2.53
C ALA A 24 3.85 -14.06 -1.97
N VAL A 25 3.39 -14.23 -0.72
CA VAL A 25 3.22 -15.51 -0.03
C VAL A 25 1.85 -16.13 -0.32
N ALA A 26 0.77 -15.39 -0.14
CA ALA A 26 -0.60 -15.90 -0.20
C ALA A 26 -1.10 -16.15 -1.64
N ARG A 27 -0.62 -15.38 -2.63
CA ARG A 27 -1.04 -15.54 -4.03
C ARG A 27 0.14 -15.57 -4.99
N PRO A 28 0.99 -16.63 -4.98
CA PRO A 28 2.21 -16.77 -5.78
C PRO A 28 2.01 -16.52 -7.29
N ALA A 29 0.87 -16.93 -7.83
CA ALA A 29 0.53 -16.89 -9.26
C ALA A 29 -0.01 -15.54 -9.76
N MET A 30 -0.22 -14.55 -8.88
CA MET A 30 -0.71 -13.23 -9.32
C MET A 30 0.36 -12.47 -10.11
N SER A 31 -0.07 -11.83 -11.20
CA SER A 31 0.80 -10.97 -11.99
C SER A 31 1.34 -9.79 -11.16
N LEU A 32 2.59 -9.40 -11.43
CA LEU A 32 3.30 -8.35 -10.69
C LEU A 32 2.49 -7.03 -10.65
N ARG A 33 1.87 -6.65 -11.78
CA ARG A 33 1.00 -5.46 -11.85
C ARG A 33 -0.17 -5.53 -10.85
N ARG A 34 -0.88 -6.65 -10.77
CA ARG A 34 -2.02 -6.81 -9.86
C ARG A 34 -1.58 -6.80 -8.39
N ARG A 35 -0.42 -7.38 -8.07
CA ARG A 35 0.12 -7.34 -6.70
C ARG A 35 0.50 -5.95 -6.25
N VAL A 36 1.21 -5.20 -7.10
CA VAL A 36 1.63 -3.83 -6.79
C VAL A 36 0.41 -2.93 -6.60
N LEU A 37 -0.61 -3.06 -7.46
CA LEU A 37 -1.87 -2.33 -7.31
C LEU A 37 -2.60 -2.69 -6.01
N ALA A 38 -2.75 -3.98 -5.70
CA ALA A 38 -3.42 -4.40 -4.47
C ALA A 38 -2.65 -3.96 -3.20
N ALA A 39 -1.32 -4.04 -3.22
CA ALA A 39 -0.49 -3.65 -2.09
C ALA A 39 -0.51 -2.14 -1.86
N SER A 40 -0.43 -1.33 -2.92
CA SER A 40 -0.49 0.13 -2.83
C SER A 40 -1.85 0.62 -2.35
N LEU A 41 -2.95 0.07 -2.90
CA LEU A 41 -4.31 0.40 -2.45
C LEU A 41 -4.54 0.00 -0.99
N GLY A 42 -4.15 -1.21 -0.60
CA GLY A 42 -4.25 -1.66 0.79
C GLY A 42 -3.49 -0.74 1.74
N ALA A 43 -2.29 -0.30 1.36
CA ALA A 43 -1.46 0.56 2.19
C ALA A 43 -1.92 2.00 2.31
N GLY A 44 -2.66 2.54 1.34
CA GLY A 44 -3.30 3.85 1.51
C GLY A 44 -4.59 3.77 2.33
N ILE A 45 -5.42 2.74 2.07
CA ILE A 45 -6.77 2.66 2.65
C ILE A 45 -6.73 2.24 4.12
N ILE A 46 -5.98 1.21 4.48
CA ILE A 46 -6.02 0.61 5.82
C ILE A 46 -5.59 1.57 6.94
N PRO A 47 -4.45 2.28 6.84
CA PRO A 47 -4.09 3.26 7.86
C PRO A 47 -5.05 4.45 7.93
N SER A 48 -5.90 4.64 6.92
CA SER A 48 -6.92 5.70 6.88
C SER A 48 -8.22 5.30 7.59
N ILE A 49 -8.43 4.01 7.87
CA ILE A 49 -9.66 3.49 8.51
C ILE A 49 -9.98 4.19 9.84
N PRO A 50 -9.03 4.35 10.79
CA PRO A 50 -9.32 5.04 12.05
C PRO A 50 -9.80 6.48 11.85
N ALA A 51 -9.25 7.19 10.85
CA ALA A 51 -9.66 8.55 10.52
C ALA A 51 -11.11 8.60 9.98
N PHE A 52 -11.51 7.62 9.15
CA PHE A 52 -12.91 7.51 8.70
C PHE A 52 -13.88 7.32 9.87
N PHE A 53 -13.52 6.48 10.85
CA PHE A 53 -14.34 6.29 12.05
C PHE A 53 -14.40 7.56 12.91
N ALA A 54 -13.26 8.19 13.20
CA ALA A 54 -13.22 9.42 13.98
C ALA A 54 -14.09 10.53 13.36
N ILE A 55 -13.97 10.76 12.05
CA ILE A 55 -14.79 11.74 11.32
C ILE A 55 -16.28 11.37 11.37
N GLY A 56 -16.60 10.08 11.30
CA GLY A 56 -17.96 9.57 11.36
C GLY A 56 -18.66 9.83 12.71
N TYR A 57 -17.90 9.85 13.82
CA TYR A 57 -18.43 10.06 15.17
C TYR A 57 -18.36 11.51 15.63
N ASP A 58 -17.30 12.25 15.30
CA ASP A 58 -17.02 13.58 15.88
C ASP A 58 -17.66 14.74 15.09
N VAL A 59 -17.97 14.57 13.80
CA VAL A 59 -18.52 15.65 12.97
C VAL A 59 -20.04 15.69 13.07
N VAL A 60 -20.57 16.77 13.64
CA VAL A 60 -22.00 16.97 13.93
C VAL A 60 -22.82 17.26 12.67
N GLY A 61 -22.23 17.90 11.65
CA GLY A 61 -22.91 18.25 10.40
C GLY A 61 -22.79 17.18 9.30
N PRO A 62 -23.90 16.75 8.64
CA PRO A 62 -23.84 15.74 7.59
C PRO A 62 -23.04 16.20 6.35
N ALA A 63 -23.13 17.48 5.98
CA ALA A 63 -22.38 18.05 4.87
C ALA A 63 -20.87 18.13 5.16
N GLU A 64 -20.50 18.61 6.35
CA GLU A 64 -19.10 18.69 6.80
C GLU A 64 -18.46 17.31 6.91
N ARG A 65 -19.23 16.33 7.40
CA ARG A 65 -18.80 14.93 7.48
C ARG A 65 -18.50 14.38 6.09
N MET A 66 -19.39 14.59 5.10
CA MET A 66 -19.15 14.14 3.73
C MET A 66 -17.89 14.79 3.12
N VAL A 67 -17.68 16.09 3.34
CA VAL A 67 -16.47 16.79 2.88
C VAL A 67 -15.20 16.23 3.53
N ALA A 68 -15.22 16.01 4.84
CA ALA A 68 -14.07 15.45 5.57
C ALA A 68 -13.76 14.01 5.16
N LEU A 69 -14.78 13.16 5.01
CA LEU A 69 -14.61 11.77 4.55
C LEU A 69 -14.07 11.71 3.11
N SER A 70 -14.62 12.53 2.21
CA SER A 70 -14.15 12.58 0.81
C SER A 70 -12.72 13.10 0.71
N ALA A 71 -12.36 14.15 1.44
CA ALA A 71 -10.99 14.65 1.50
C ALA A 71 -10.01 13.58 2.04
N THR A 72 -10.40 12.87 3.09
CA THR A 72 -9.61 11.76 3.66
C THR A 72 -9.42 10.63 2.65
N GLY A 73 -10.48 10.25 1.93
CA GLY A 73 -10.41 9.23 0.88
C GLY A 73 -9.51 9.63 -0.28
N VAL A 74 -9.63 10.86 -0.79
CA VAL A 74 -8.77 11.37 -1.88
C VAL A 74 -7.32 11.41 -1.43
N PHE A 75 -7.06 11.86 -0.20
CA PHE A 75 -5.71 11.91 0.34
C PHE A 75 -5.10 10.51 0.53
N ALA A 76 -5.89 9.53 1.00
CA ALA A 76 -5.48 8.14 1.11
C ALA A 76 -5.09 7.54 -0.26
N LEU A 77 -5.88 7.83 -1.30
CA LEU A 77 -5.59 7.40 -2.67
C LEU A 77 -4.33 8.07 -3.24
N LEU A 78 -4.14 9.36 -2.96
CA LEU A 78 -2.93 10.07 -3.33
C LEU A 78 -1.69 9.44 -2.69
N MET A 79 -1.75 9.12 -1.39
CA MET A 79 -0.64 8.47 -0.69
C MET A 79 -0.39 7.04 -1.19
N ALA A 80 -1.45 6.28 -1.50
CA ALA A 80 -1.34 4.99 -2.16
C ALA A 80 -0.57 5.10 -3.50
N GLY A 81 -0.87 6.10 -4.32
CA GLY A 81 -0.20 6.33 -5.60
C GLY A 81 1.22 6.86 -5.47
N LEU A 82 1.43 7.91 -4.66
CA LEU A 82 2.71 8.62 -4.56
C LEU A 82 3.77 7.84 -3.79
N VAL A 83 3.38 7.14 -2.73
CA VAL A 83 4.31 6.43 -1.85
C VAL A 83 4.11 4.92 -1.98
N GLY A 84 2.85 4.45 -1.92
CA GLY A 84 2.58 3.02 -1.88
C GLY A 84 2.96 2.28 -3.17
N PHE A 85 2.63 2.84 -4.32
CA PHE A 85 2.91 2.26 -5.63
C PHE A 85 4.42 2.10 -5.91
N PRO A 86 5.27 3.15 -5.80
CA PRO A 86 6.70 2.99 -6.04
C PRO A 86 7.35 2.03 -5.03
N VAL A 87 6.96 2.08 -3.76
CA VAL A 87 7.50 1.16 -2.73
C VAL A 87 7.12 -0.29 -3.03
N ALA A 88 5.85 -0.56 -3.31
CA ALA A 88 5.36 -1.89 -3.66
C ALA A 88 6.00 -2.42 -4.95
N TYR A 89 6.23 -1.54 -5.95
CA TYR A 89 6.88 -1.89 -7.20
C TYR A 89 8.36 -2.26 -6.99
N VAL A 90 9.13 -1.44 -6.28
CA VAL A 90 10.55 -1.71 -5.99
C VAL A 90 10.70 -3.00 -5.19
N PHE A 91 9.85 -3.22 -4.19
CA PHE A 91 9.92 -4.44 -3.38
C PHE A 91 9.52 -5.68 -4.18
N SER A 92 8.40 -5.64 -4.89
CA SER A 92 7.91 -6.78 -5.68
C SER A 92 8.85 -7.13 -6.85
N SER A 93 9.47 -6.14 -7.49
CA SER A 93 10.44 -6.37 -8.58
C SER A 93 11.75 -6.98 -8.08
N ARG A 94 12.28 -6.53 -6.95
CA ARG A 94 13.45 -7.14 -6.30
C ARG A 94 13.18 -8.59 -5.89
N ALA A 95 12.01 -8.86 -5.33
CA ALA A 95 11.61 -10.22 -4.97
C ALA A 95 11.49 -11.15 -6.18
N GLY A 96 11.03 -10.65 -7.33
CA GLY A 96 10.96 -11.41 -8.58
C GLY A 96 12.32 -11.76 -9.17
N ARG A 97 13.28 -10.82 -9.16
CA ARG A 97 14.65 -11.05 -9.65
C ARG A 97 15.41 -12.08 -8.80
N GLY A 98 15.23 -12.05 -7.48
CA GLY A 98 15.81 -13.06 -6.59
C GLY A 98 15.33 -14.48 -6.88
N ARG A 99 14.03 -14.66 -7.18
CA ARG A 99 13.47 -15.98 -7.52
C ARG A 99 13.93 -16.49 -8.90
N ALA A 100 14.05 -15.60 -9.89
CA ALA A 100 14.56 -15.97 -11.21
C ALA A 100 16.01 -16.47 -11.13
N SER A 101 16.87 -15.79 -10.35
CA SER A 101 18.26 -16.21 -10.15
C SER A 101 18.39 -17.57 -9.44
N VAL A 102 17.49 -17.91 -8.53
CA VAL A 102 17.51 -19.21 -7.82
C VAL A 102 17.03 -20.35 -8.72
N ALA A 103 15.99 -20.10 -9.52
CA ALA A 103 15.49 -21.09 -10.48
C ALA A 103 16.52 -21.40 -11.59
N ASP A 104 17.25 -20.38 -12.05
CA ASP A 104 18.27 -20.53 -13.09
C ASP A 104 19.50 -21.31 -12.59
N ARG A 105 19.90 -21.10 -11.33
CA ARG A 105 20.95 -21.93 -10.69
C ARG A 105 20.52 -23.38 -10.47
N GLY A 106 19.25 -23.63 -10.20
CA GLY A 106 18.73 -25.00 -10.06
C GLY A 106 18.80 -25.81 -11.35
N LYS A 107 18.58 -25.16 -12.50
CA LYS A 107 18.68 -25.78 -13.83
C LYS A 107 20.10 -26.06 -14.31
N LEU A 108 21.10 -25.39 -13.74
CA LEU A 108 22.51 -25.62 -14.05
C LEU A 108 23.15 -26.73 -13.19
N ALA A 109 22.40 -27.23 -12.20
CA ALA A 109 22.83 -28.30 -11.30
C ALA A 109 22.21 -29.67 -11.65
N GLU A 110 21.34 -29.73 -12.67
CA GLU A 110 20.80 -30.95 -13.30
C GLU A 110 21.52 -31.21 -14.63
#